data_AF-A0A377E5J2-F1
#
_entry.id   AF-A0A377E5J2-F1
#
_cell.length_a   1.000
_cell.length_b   1.000
_cell.length_c   1.000
_cell.angle_alpha   90.00
_cell.angle_beta   90.00
_cell.angle_gamma   90.00
#
_symmetry.space_group_name_H-M   'P 1'
#
loop_
_entity.id
_entity.type
_entity.pdbx_description
1 polymer ?
#
loop_
_entity_poly.entity_id
_entity_poly.type
_entity_poly.pdbx_seq_one_letter_code
_entity_poly.pdbx_strand_id
1 'polypeptide(L)'
;MFDFVCNHMSAKSEWFKNYLQQHPGFEDFFIAVDPQTDLSAVTRPRALPLLTPFQMRDHSTRHLWTTFSDDQIDLNYRSPEVFAAMVDVLLCYLAKGAEYVRLDAVGFMWKEPGTSCIHLEKTHLIIKLLRSIIDNVAPGTVIITETNVPHKDNIVDSICQCNTPFNYLFRCFELQCLSRSVV
;
A
#
# COMPACT_ATOMS: atom_id res chain seq x y z
N MET A 1 1.94 -18.17 4.31
CA MET A 1 1.99 -16.92 3.52
C MET A 1 0.91 -16.00 4.05
N PHE A 2 1.25 -14.73 4.28
CA PHE A 2 0.32 -13.71 4.76
C PHE A 2 0.23 -12.58 3.75
N ASP A 3 -0.99 -12.11 3.51
CA ASP A 3 -1.26 -10.91 2.71
C ASP A 3 -1.14 -9.68 3.60
N PHE A 4 -0.11 -8.87 3.33
CA PHE A 4 0.08 -7.58 3.95
C PHE A 4 -0.57 -6.53 3.05
N VAL A 5 -1.84 -6.24 3.35
CA VAL A 5 -2.63 -5.19 2.70
C VAL A 5 -2.13 -3.83 3.17
N CYS A 6 -1.06 -3.36 2.54
CA CYS A 6 -0.33 -2.19 3.00
C CYS A 6 -0.82 -0.89 2.35
N ASN A 7 -1.44 -0.93 1.18
CA ASN A 7 -1.85 0.30 0.50
C ASN A 7 -3.08 1.01 1.12
N HIS A 8 -4.04 0.24 1.62
CA HIS A 8 -5.37 0.74 1.95
C HIS A 8 -5.95 0.01 3.17
N MET A 9 -6.99 0.62 3.75
CA MET A 9 -7.72 0.07 4.89
C MET A 9 -9.22 0.05 4.60
N SER A 10 -9.96 -0.88 5.21
CA SER A 10 -11.42 -0.91 5.07
C SER A 10 -12.08 0.34 5.67
N ALA A 11 -13.16 0.81 5.06
CA ALA A 11 -14.02 1.85 5.63
C ALA A 11 -14.67 1.44 6.98
N LYS A 12 -14.62 0.15 7.33
CA LYS A 12 -15.12 -0.38 8.61
C LYS A 12 -14.02 -0.53 9.66
N SER A 13 -12.77 -0.24 9.32
CA SER A 13 -11.62 -0.37 10.21
C SER A 13 -11.69 0.61 11.38
N GLU A 14 -11.04 0.25 12.48
CA GLU A 14 -10.98 1.13 13.65
C GLU A 14 -10.15 2.39 13.38
N TRP A 15 -9.11 2.29 12.54
CA TRP A 15 -8.31 3.45 12.14
C TRP A 15 -9.15 4.46 11.36
N PHE A 16 -9.99 3.98 10.45
CA PHE A 16 -10.87 4.86 9.68
C PHE A 16 -11.97 5.49 10.55
N LYS A 17 -12.55 4.72 11.49
CA LYS A 17 -13.48 5.30 12.48
C LYS A 17 -12.81 6.41 13.30
N ASN A 18 -11.59 6.18 13.78
CA ASN A 18 -10.84 7.20 14.53
C ASN A 18 -10.53 8.44 13.68
N TYR A 19 -10.20 8.26 12.41
CA TYR A 19 -10.04 9.38 11.46
C TYR A 19 -11.33 10.20 11.32
N LEU A 20 -12.47 9.54 11.06
CA LEU A 20 -13.77 10.21 10.92
C LEU A 20 -14.20 10.94 12.19
N GLN A 21 -13.88 10.35 13.35
CA GLN A 21 -14.13 10.96 14.67
C GLN A 21 -13.13 12.08 15.03
N GLN A 22 -12.13 12.33 14.17
CA GLN A 22 -11.08 13.33 14.37
C GLN A 22 -10.34 13.10 15.69
N HIS A 23 -10.06 11.84 16.01
CA HIS A 23 -9.29 11.48 17.20
C HIS A 23 -7.81 11.88 17.00
N PRO A 24 -7.14 12.43 18.04
CA PRO A 24 -5.74 12.79 17.96
C PRO A 24 -4.85 11.63 17.54
N GLY A 25 -3.90 11.89 16.65
CA GLY A 25 -2.96 10.92 16.10
C GLY A 25 -3.44 10.22 14.82
N PHE A 26 -4.68 10.45 14.38
CA PHE A 26 -5.22 9.88 13.13
C PHE A 26 -5.32 10.90 11.99
N GLU A 27 -5.04 12.19 12.23
CA GLU A 27 -5.31 13.29 11.31
C GLU A 27 -4.75 13.08 9.90
N ASP A 28 -3.58 12.43 9.82
CA ASP A 28 -2.86 12.19 8.58
C ASP A 28 -2.93 10.74 8.10
N PHE A 29 -3.79 9.88 8.66
CA PHE A 29 -3.82 8.45 8.29
C PHE A 29 -4.28 8.18 6.86
N PHE A 30 -5.15 9.03 6.34
CA PHE A 30 -5.76 8.91 5.02
C PHE A 30 -5.60 10.20 4.22
N ILE A 31 -5.69 10.08 2.89
CA ILE A 31 -5.37 11.17 1.97
C ILE A 31 -6.65 11.93 1.61
N ALA A 32 -6.82 13.13 2.16
CA ALA A 32 -7.87 14.06 1.72
C ALA A 32 -7.36 14.94 0.58
N VAL A 33 -8.14 15.09 -0.48
CA VAL A 33 -7.80 15.87 -1.68
C VAL A 33 -8.96 16.79 -2.04
N ASP A 34 -8.66 18.00 -2.51
CA ASP A 34 -9.70 18.87 -3.10
C ASP A 34 -10.26 18.18 -4.37
N PRO A 35 -11.58 17.98 -4.50
CA PRO A 35 -12.18 17.39 -5.70
C PRO A 35 -11.87 18.16 -7.01
N GLN A 36 -11.41 19.41 -6.94
CA GLN A 36 -10.95 20.19 -8.09
C GLN A 36 -9.49 19.92 -8.50
N THR A 37 -8.75 19.13 -7.71
CA THR A 37 -7.37 18.76 -8.03
C THR A 37 -7.31 17.95 -9.32
N ASP A 38 -6.40 18.30 -10.23
CA ASP A 38 -6.18 17.51 -11.43
C ASP A 38 -5.52 16.16 -11.09
N LEU A 39 -6.30 15.08 -11.26
CA LEU A 39 -5.89 13.69 -11.06
C LEU A 39 -5.97 12.89 -12.36
N SER A 40 -5.88 13.57 -13.51
CA SER A 40 -5.92 12.94 -14.84
C SER A 40 -4.70 12.04 -15.12
N ALA A 41 -3.54 12.38 -14.56
CA ALA A 41 -2.30 11.61 -14.70
C ALA A 41 -2.29 10.31 -13.89
N VAL A 42 -3.18 10.16 -12.90
CA VAL A 42 -3.19 9.01 -11.97
C VAL A 42 -3.59 7.72 -12.70
N THR A 43 -2.81 6.66 -12.48
CA THR A 43 -3.14 5.32 -12.98
C THR A 43 -4.32 4.74 -12.21
N ARG A 44 -5.37 4.31 -12.93
CA ARG A 44 -6.59 3.78 -12.31
C ARG A 44 -6.76 2.29 -12.65
N PRO A 45 -6.65 1.38 -11.69
CA PRO A 45 -6.88 -0.05 -11.92
C PRO A 45 -8.36 -0.40 -12.12
N ARG A 46 -9.26 0.53 -11.77
CA ARG A 46 -10.72 0.39 -11.87
C ARG A 46 -11.32 1.65 -12.50
N ALA A 47 -12.41 1.48 -13.25
CA ALA A 47 -13.20 2.59 -13.81
C ALA A 47 -14.18 3.16 -12.77
N LEU A 48 -13.69 3.42 -11.56
CA LEU A 48 -14.45 4.01 -10.45
C LEU A 48 -13.90 5.41 -10.13
N PRO A 49 -14.69 6.27 -9.45
CA PRO A 49 -14.18 7.53 -8.92
C PRO A 49 -12.97 7.31 -8.01
N LEU A 50 -11.94 8.14 -8.17
CA LEU A 50 -10.72 8.08 -7.37
C LEU A 50 -10.89 8.68 -5.97
N LEU A 51 -11.87 9.58 -5.82
CA LEU A 51 -12.17 10.28 -4.58
C LEU A 51 -13.59 9.93 -4.13
N THR A 52 -13.73 9.55 -2.86
CA THR A 52 -15.01 9.26 -2.23
C THR A 52 -15.30 10.27 -1.12
N PRO A 53 -16.49 10.91 -1.08
CA PRO A 53 -16.83 11.85 -0.03
C PRO A 53 -17.20 11.14 1.27
N PHE A 54 -16.63 11.59 2.39
CA PHE A 54 -16.98 11.14 3.74
C PHE A 54 -17.31 12.32 4.64
N GLN A 55 -18.31 12.16 5.49
CA GLN A 55 -18.69 13.15 6.48
C GLN A 55 -17.88 12.95 7.76
N MET A 56 -17.22 14.01 8.21
CA MET A 56 -16.44 14.06 9.44
C MET A 56 -17.33 14.36 10.64
N ARG A 57 -16.79 14.20 11.85
CA ARG A 57 -17.48 14.51 13.11
C ARG A 57 -17.92 15.98 13.21
N ASP A 58 -17.13 16.90 12.68
CA ASP A 58 -17.45 18.34 12.63
C ASP A 58 -18.45 18.72 11.52
N HIS A 59 -19.10 17.74 10.89
CA HIS A 59 -20.01 17.87 9.75
C HIS A 59 -19.38 18.39 8.45
N SER A 60 -18.05 18.58 8.40
CA SER A 60 -17.35 18.83 7.14
C SER A 60 -17.33 17.58 6.27
N THR A 61 -17.20 17.78 4.95
CA THR A 61 -17.04 16.68 3.99
C THR A 61 -15.59 16.68 3.50
N ARG A 62 -14.93 15.52 3.58
CA ARG A 62 -13.61 15.29 2.99
C ARG A 62 -13.72 14.30 1.84
N HIS A 63 -13.04 14.60 0.73
CA HIS A 63 -12.93 13.69 -0.40
C HIS A 63 -11.64 12.89 -0.22
N LEU A 64 -11.79 11.60 0.09
CA LEU A 64 -10.66 10.73 0.42
C LEU A 64 -10.27 9.86 -0.77
N TRP A 65 -8.97 9.61 -0.89
CA TRP A 65 -8.41 8.77 -1.95
C TRP A 65 -8.81 7.30 -1.78
N THR A 66 -9.46 6.76 -2.82
CA THR A 66 -9.99 5.40 -2.87
C THR A 66 -9.65 4.77 -4.22
N THR A 67 -8.43 4.24 -4.35
CA THR A 67 -7.87 3.75 -5.64
C THR A 67 -8.70 2.60 -6.24
N PHE A 68 -9.28 1.76 -5.39
CA PHE A 68 -9.90 0.50 -5.81
C PHE A 68 -11.42 0.49 -5.65
N SER A 69 -11.95 0.94 -4.51
CA SER A 69 -13.38 1.04 -4.22
C SER A 69 -13.63 1.98 -3.04
N ASP A 70 -14.88 2.37 -2.84
CA ASP A 70 -15.33 3.22 -1.72
C ASP A 70 -15.17 2.59 -0.33
N ASP A 71 -15.12 1.25 -0.23
CA ASP A 71 -14.81 0.53 1.03
C ASP A 71 -13.28 0.40 1.26
N GLN A 72 -12.42 0.83 0.32
CA GLN A 72 -10.96 0.72 0.40
C GLN A 72 -10.28 2.09 0.37
N ILE A 73 -9.92 2.60 1.54
CA ILE A 73 -9.42 3.97 1.71
C ILE A 73 -7.90 3.91 1.80
N ASP A 74 -7.23 4.62 0.89
CA ASP A 74 -5.78 4.60 0.76
C ASP A 74 -5.08 5.26 1.96
N LEU A 75 -4.06 4.58 2.48
CA LEU A 75 -3.20 5.07 3.56
C LEU A 75 -2.23 6.13 3.04
N ASN A 76 -1.95 7.11 3.89
CA ASN A 76 -1.07 8.23 3.59
C ASN A 76 0.36 7.97 4.08
N TYR A 77 1.18 7.34 3.24
CA TYR A 77 2.60 7.07 3.54
C TYR A 77 3.50 8.32 3.60
N ARG A 78 2.98 9.53 3.34
CA ARG A 78 3.72 10.78 3.65
C ARG A 78 3.84 11.00 5.15
N SER A 79 2.90 10.47 5.95
CA SER A 79 2.97 10.49 7.40
C SER A 79 3.89 9.37 7.90
N PRO A 80 4.98 9.69 8.63
CA PRO A 80 5.81 8.68 9.26
C PRO A 80 5.06 7.86 10.31
N GLU A 81 4.00 8.41 10.91
CA GLU A 81 3.14 7.73 11.88
C GLU A 81 2.36 6.58 11.21
N VAL A 82 1.86 6.78 9.99
CA VAL A 82 1.23 5.72 9.20
C VAL A 82 2.22 4.62 8.86
N PHE A 83 3.44 4.99 8.44
CA PHE A 83 4.48 4.01 8.16
C PHE A 83 4.81 3.19 9.41
N ALA A 84 5.01 3.84 10.57
CA ALA A 84 5.27 3.16 11.83
C ALA A 84 4.13 2.22 12.24
N ALA A 85 2.87 2.66 12.16
CA ALA A 85 1.71 1.84 12.47
C ALA A 85 1.62 0.60 11.56
N MET A 86 1.98 0.73 10.29
CA MET A 86 2.02 -0.40 9.36
C MET A 86 3.22 -1.33 9.59
N VAL A 87 4.35 -0.81 10.08
CA VAL A 87 5.45 -1.65 10.58
C VAL A 87 4.99 -2.48 11.76
N ASP A 88 4.23 -1.93 12.71
CA ASP A 88 3.70 -2.71 13.84
C ASP A 88 2.80 -3.86 13.38
N VAL A 89 1.96 -3.62 12.35
CA VAL A 89 1.14 -4.68 11.73
C VAL A 89 2.03 -5.76 11.11
N LEU A 90 3.07 -5.37 10.37
CA LEU A 90 4.03 -6.31 9.79
C LEU A 90 4.75 -7.12 10.87
N LEU A 91 5.25 -6.48 11.93
CA LEU A 91 5.90 -7.16 13.06
C LEU A 91 4.96 -8.14 13.75
N CYS A 92 3.67 -7.83 13.86
CA CYS A 92 2.66 -8.75 14.37
C CYS A 92 2.52 -10.01 13.50
N TYR A 93 2.57 -9.89 12.17
CA TYR A 93 2.58 -11.06 11.28
C TYR A 93 3.86 -11.88 11.42
N LEU A 94 5.02 -11.23 11.50
CA LEU A 94 6.30 -11.91 11.69
C LEU A 94 6.34 -12.67 13.03
N ALA A 95 5.87 -12.04 14.11
CA ALA A 95 5.77 -12.67 15.43
C ALA A 95 4.84 -13.89 15.45
N LYS A 96 3.87 -13.95 14.51
CA LYS A 96 2.97 -15.10 14.32
C LYS A 96 3.54 -16.17 13.37
N GLY A 97 4.79 -16.05 12.93
CA GLY A 97 5.47 -17.04 12.08
C GLY A 97 5.27 -16.83 10.59
N ALA A 98 5.11 -15.59 10.11
CA ALA A 98 5.04 -15.31 8.68
C ALA A 98 6.38 -15.56 7.96
N GLU A 99 6.46 -16.69 7.24
CA GLU A 99 7.62 -17.02 6.38
C GLU A 99 7.57 -16.34 5.00
N TYR A 100 6.37 -16.05 4.50
CA TYR A 100 6.14 -15.36 3.22
C TYR A 100 5.16 -14.22 3.45
N VAL A 101 5.55 -13.01 3.05
CA VAL A 101 4.75 -11.79 3.13
C VAL A 101 4.50 -11.27 1.72
N ARG A 102 3.23 -11.26 1.30
CA ARG A 102 2.80 -10.67 0.03
C ARG A 102 2.39 -9.21 0.26
N LEU A 103 3.06 -8.27 -0.40
CA LEU A 103 2.74 -6.84 -0.37
C LEU A 103 1.65 -6.57 -1.41
N ASP A 104 0.42 -6.38 -0.94
CA ASP A 104 -0.74 -6.15 -1.79
C ASP A 104 -0.83 -4.69 -2.24
N ALA A 105 -1.11 -4.47 -3.53
CA ALA A 105 -1.24 -3.15 -4.13
C ALA A 105 -0.03 -2.21 -3.87
N VAL A 106 1.17 -2.79 -3.71
CA VAL A 106 2.35 -2.07 -3.25
C VAL A 106 2.76 -0.94 -4.19
N GLY A 107 2.52 -1.09 -5.50
CA GLY A 107 2.82 -0.06 -6.50
C GLY A 107 2.14 1.29 -6.22
N PHE A 108 0.98 1.28 -5.56
CA PHE A 108 0.15 2.46 -5.30
C PHE A 108 0.44 3.14 -3.94
N MET A 109 1.40 2.68 -3.14
CA MET A 109 1.58 3.19 -1.77
C MET A 109 1.84 4.69 -1.69
N TRP A 110 2.61 5.27 -2.63
CA TRP A 110 2.92 6.69 -2.64
C TRP A 110 2.06 7.49 -3.62
N LYS A 111 1.50 8.61 -3.15
CA LYS A 111 0.59 9.47 -3.92
C LYS A 111 1.21 10.86 -4.12
N GLU A 112 1.19 11.31 -5.37
CA GLU A 112 1.69 12.61 -5.79
C GLU A 112 0.88 13.11 -6.99
N PRO A 113 -0.12 14.00 -6.78
CA PRO A 113 -0.89 14.59 -7.87
C PRO A 113 0.00 15.17 -8.97
N GLY A 114 -0.40 15.00 -10.23
CA GLY A 114 0.44 15.31 -11.40
C GLY A 114 1.39 14.18 -11.84
N THR A 115 1.42 13.05 -11.13
CA THR A 115 2.17 11.84 -11.52
C THR A 115 1.24 10.65 -11.73
N SER A 116 1.80 9.53 -12.19
CA SER A 116 1.08 8.26 -12.34
C SER A 116 0.58 7.65 -11.01
N CYS A 117 1.15 8.07 -9.87
CA CYS A 117 0.90 7.50 -8.53
C CYS A 117 1.07 5.97 -8.46
N ILE A 118 1.91 5.41 -9.35
CA ILE A 118 2.28 4.00 -9.37
C ILE A 118 3.78 3.89 -9.67
N HIS A 119 4.50 2.98 -8.99
CA HIS A 119 5.94 2.77 -9.14
C HIS A 119 6.80 4.02 -8.91
N LEU A 120 6.36 4.92 -8.03
CA LEU A 120 7.15 6.10 -7.67
C LEU A 120 8.38 5.68 -6.87
N GLU A 121 9.51 6.39 -7.02
CA GLU A 121 10.75 6.12 -6.30
C GLU A 121 10.54 5.95 -4.79
N LYS A 122 9.67 6.78 -4.21
CA LYS A 122 9.34 6.76 -2.78
C LYS A 122 8.64 5.47 -2.36
N THR A 123 7.83 4.85 -3.23
CA THR A 123 7.26 3.51 -3.01
C THR A 123 8.39 2.48 -2.85
N HIS A 124 9.39 2.49 -3.74
CA HIS A 124 10.52 1.56 -3.66
C HIS A 124 11.36 1.77 -2.40
N LEU A 125 11.54 3.03 -1.97
CA LEU A 125 12.25 3.33 -0.71
C LEU A 125 11.51 2.75 0.50
N ILE A 126 10.18 2.83 0.54
CA ILE A 126 9.38 2.21 1.59
C ILE A 126 9.57 0.69 1.58
N ILE A 127 9.54 0.04 0.41
CA ILE A 127 9.75 -1.41 0.29
C ILE A 127 11.14 -1.80 0.81
N LYS A 128 12.19 -1.05 0.46
CA LYS A 128 13.56 -1.28 0.95
C LYS A 128 13.64 -1.15 2.48
N LEU A 129 12.91 -0.20 3.06
CA LEU A 129 12.86 -0.02 4.50
C LEU A 129 12.14 -1.19 5.19
N LEU A 130 11.01 -1.65 4.66
CA LEU A 130 10.32 -2.86 5.13
C LEU A 130 11.21 -4.10 5.05
N ARG A 131 11.92 -4.29 3.92
CA ARG A 131 12.92 -5.37 3.76
C ARG A 131 14.00 -5.30 4.83
N SER A 132 14.57 -4.11 5.05
CA SER A 132 15.60 -3.90 6.07
C SER A 132 15.10 -4.24 7.47
N ILE A 133 13.85 -3.91 7.80
CA ILE A 133 13.23 -4.29 9.09
C ILE A 133 13.12 -5.82 9.18
N ILE A 134 12.57 -6.47 8.16
CA ILE A 134 12.40 -7.93 8.12
C ILE A 134 13.75 -8.65 8.27
N ASP A 135 14.79 -8.20 7.58
CA ASP A 135 16.14 -8.79 7.68
C ASP A 135 16.71 -8.78 9.10
N ASN A 136 16.37 -7.76 9.89
CA ASN A 136 16.85 -7.63 11.26
C ASN A 136 16.03 -8.44 12.27
N VAL A 137 14.72 -8.58 12.06
CA VAL A 137 13.82 -9.18 13.06
C VAL A 137 13.39 -10.62 12.74
N ALA A 138 13.35 -10.99 11.47
CA ALA A 138 12.91 -12.29 10.97
C ALA A 138 13.70 -12.69 9.72
N PRO A 139 15.02 -12.95 9.86
CA PRO A 139 15.86 -13.31 8.72
C PRO A 139 15.35 -14.59 8.06
N GLY A 140 15.33 -14.60 6.73
CA GLY A 140 14.80 -15.71 5.92
C GLY A 140 13.34 -15.54 5.47
N THR A 141 12.57 -14.60 6.04
CA THR A 141 11.23 -14.29 5.52
C THR A 141 11.31 -13.72 4.10
N VAL A 142 10.51 -14.28 3.20
CA VAL A 142 10.45 -13.89 1.79
C VAL A 142 9.38 -12.81 1.58
N ILE A 143 9.72 -11.77 0.81
CA ILE A 143 8.79 -10.73 0.37
C ILE A 143 8.40 -11.00 -1.08
N ILE A 144 7.10 -10.94 -1.36
CA ILE A 144 6.53 -11.05 -2.69
C ILE A 144 5.76 -9.74 -2.94
N THR A 145 6.04 -9.05 -4.03
CA THR A 145 5.27 -7.87 -4.44
C THR A 145 4.16 -8.30 -5.37
N GLU A 146 2.93 -7.86 -5.12
CA GLU A 146 1.90 -7.92 -6.14
C GLU A 146 1.84 -6.61 -6.92
N THR A 147 2.15 -6.73 -8.19
CA THR A 147 2.09 -5.65 -9.17
C THR A 147 1.43 -6.22 -10.42
N ASN A 148 0.23 -5.73 -10.71
CA ASN A 148 -0.56 -6.16 -11.86
C ASN A 148 -0.27 -5.26 -13.07
N VAL A 149 1.00 -5.20 -13.47
CA VAL A 149 1.49 -4.38 -14.60
C VAL A 149 2.20 -5.26 -15.63
N PRO A 150 2.39 -4.78 -16.87
CA PRO A 150 3.13 -5.51 -17.89
C PRO A 150 4.50 -5.98 -17.38
N HIS A 151 4.96 -7.13 -17.88
CA HIS A 151 6.20 -7.79 -17.42
C HIS A 151 7.43 -6.87 -17.33
N LYS A 152 7.58 -5.92 -18.27
CA LYS A 152 8.70 -4.97 -18.28
C LYS A 152 8.72 -4.07 -17.04
N ASP A 153 7.56 -3.70 -16.53
CA ASP A 153 7.42 -2.82 -15.38
C ASP A 153 7.58 -3.62 -14.06
N ASN A 154 7.12 -4.88 -14.04
CA ASN A 154 7.37 -5.82 -12.93
C ASN A 154 8.87 -6.08 -12.70
N ILE A 155 9.67 -6.06 -13.77
CA ILE A 155 11.12 -6.24 -13.68
C ILE A 155 11.76 -5.06 -12.95
N VAL A 156 11.28 -3.82 -13.14
CA VAL A 156 11.82 -2.64 -12.46
C VAL A 156 11.54 -2.70 -10.96
N ASP A 157 10.37 -3.20 -10.55
CA ASP A 157 10.05 -3.45 -9.14
C ASP A 157 10.92 -4.55 -8.51
N SER A 158 11.21 -5.61 -9.26
CA SER A 158 12.03 -6.75 -8.78
C SER A 158 13.54 -6.50 -8.86
N ILE A 159 13.99 -5.56 -9.71
CA ILE A 159 15.39 -5.10 -9.82
C ILE A 159 15.70 -4.00 -8.79
N CYS A 160 14.89 -3.82 -7.75
CA CYS A 160 15.42 -3.34 -6.48
C CYS A 160 16.35 -4.41 -5.86
N GLN A 161 17.49 -4.65 -6.52
CA GLN A 161 18.64 -5.41 -6.03
C GLN A 161 19.10 -4.73 -4.74
N CYS A 162 18.63 -5.28 -3.64
CA CYS A 162 19.25 -5.10 -2.35
C CYS A 162 20.65 -5.70 -2.49
N ASN A 163 21.68 -4.84 -2.56
CA ASN A 163 23.09 -5.25 -2.50
C ASN A 163 23.43 -5.75 -1.09
N THR A 164 22.82 -6.87 -0.71
CA THR A 164 23.15 -7.62 0.50
C THR A 164 23.71 -8.97 0.07
N PRO A 165 24.77 -9.48 0.73
CA PRO A 165 25.49 -10.71 0.32
C PRO A 165 24.67 -11.99 0.47
N PHE A 166 23.41 -11.90 0.90
CA PHE A 166 22.48 -13.01 1.04
C PHE A 166 21.42 -12.93 -0.06
N ASN A 167 21.55 -13.80 -1.05
CA ASN A 167 20.55 -14.05 -2.11
C ASN A 167 19.26 -14.62 -1.49
N TYR A 168 18.37 -13.76 -1.01
CA TYR A 168 16.96 -14.10 -0.81
C TYR A 168 16.15 -13.44 -1.91
N LEU A 169 15.75 -14.26 -2.89
CA LEU A 169 15.08 -13.85 -4.13
C LEU A 169 13.86 -12.94 -3.83
N PHE A 170 13.90 -11.69 -4.27
CA PHE A 170 12.68 -10.95 -4.63
C PHE A 170 12.05 -11.69 -5.81
N ARG A 171 10.96 -12.41 -5.59
CA ARG A 171 10.13 -12.95 -6.68
C ARG A 171 8.90 -12.06 -6.84
N CYS A 172 8.87 -11.25 -7.90
CA CYS A 172 7.60 -10.83 -8.48
C CYS A 172 6.92 -12.09 -9.03
N PHE A 173 5.82 -12.53 -8.41
CA PHE A 173 4.97 -13.56 -8.98
C PHE A 173 3.83 -12.87 -9.73
N GLU A 174 3.80 -13.04 -11.06
CA GLU A 174 2.62 -12.70 -11.87
C GLU A 174 1.45 -13.60 -11.43
N LEU A 175 0.54 -13.06 -10.60
CA LEU A 175 -0.71 -13.73 -10.25
C LEU A 175 -1.69 -13.84 -11.43
N GLN A 176 -1.38 -13.23 -12.59
CA GLN A 176 -2.20 -13.32 -13.81
C GLN A 176 -2.30 -14.74 -14.40
N CYS A 177 -1.44 -15.68 -14.02
CA CYS A 177 -1.48 -17.05 -14.55
C CYS A 177 -2.20 -18.09 -13.68
N LEU A 178 -2.64 -17.76 -12.46
CA LEU A 178 -3.29 -18.75 -11.56
C LEU A 178 -4.82 -18.64 -11.52
N SER A 179 -5.45 -17.68 -12.22
CA SER A 179 -6.91 -17.56 -12.30
C SER A 179 -7.52 -18.14 -13.60
N ARG A 180 -6.75 -18.89 -14.40
CA ARG A 180 -7.31 -19.70 -15.48
C ARG A 180 -7.14 -21.18 -15.13
N SER A 181 -8.27 -21.82 -14.85
CA SER A 181 -8.49 -23.26 -14.62
C SER A 181 -8.67 -23.66 -13.16
N VAL A 182 -9.81 -23.30 -12.56
CA VAL A 182 -10.69 -24.25 -11.85
C VAL A 182 -12.13 -23.73 -12.01
N VAL A 183 -12.93 -24.51 -12.76
CA VAL A 183 -14.41 -24.56 -12.91
C VAL A 183 -15.20 -23.26 -12.74
#